data_AF-A0A0G4B262-F1
#
_entry.id   AF-A0A0G4B262-F1
#
_cell.length_a   1.000
_cell.length_b   1.000
_cell.length_c   1.000
_cell.angle_alpha   90.00
_cell.angle_beta   90.00
_cell.angle_gamma   90.00
#
_symmetry.space_group_name_H-M   'P 1'
#
loop_
_entity.id
_entity.type
_entity.pdbx_description
1 polymer ?
#
loop_
_entity_poly.entity_id
_entity_poly.type
_entity_poly.pdbx_seq_one_letter_code
_entity_poly.pdbx_strand_id
1 'polypeptide(L)' 'MNNIFNAELLDGALKIAFVVAAFFNLVYIFIVSRQINLMKKTLITGFSSSVSLLGLINLLLALAVFVGFLLFL' A
#
# COMPACT_ATOMS: atom_id res chain seq x y z
N MET A 1 37.57 -2.35 -2.69
CA MET A 1 36.73 -3.32 -3.43
C MET A 1 35.56 -3.83 -2.58
N ASN A 2 35.77 -4.28 -1.32
CA ASN A 2 34.67 -4.72 -0.43
C ASN A 2 33.55 -3.70 -0.18
N ASN A 3 33.85 -2.40 -0.09
CA ASN A 3 32.81 -1.38 0.17
C ASN A 3 31.83 -1.18 -1.01
N ILE A 4 32.28 -1.42 -2.25
CA ILE A 4 31.44 -1.24 -3.44
C ILE A 4 30.46 -2.42 -3.54
N PHE A 5 30.95 -3.64 -3.33
CA PHE A 5 30.13 -4.85 -3.35
C PHE A 5 29.07 -4.87 -2.24
N ASN A 6 29.41 -4.37 -1.04
CA ASN A 6 28.46 -4.23 0.06
C ASN A 6 27.40 -3.16 -0.22
N ALA A 7 27.75 -2.08 -0.92
CA ALA A 7 26.79 -1.03 -1.27
C ALA A 7 25.78 -1.52 -2.32
N GLU A 8 26.22 -2.26 -3.34
CA GLU A 8 25.34 -2.85 -4.35
C GLU A 8 24.39 -3.89 -3.76
N LEU A 9 24.89 -4.76 -2.86
CA LEU A 9 24.05 -5.71 -2.13
C LEU A 9 23.02 -5.03 -1.24
N LEU A 10 23.41 -3.96 -0.54
CA LEU A 10 22.52 -3.19 0.33
C LEU A 10 21.42 -2.50 -0.49
N ASP A 11 21.77 -1.89 -1.63
CA ASP A 11 20.80 -1.25 -2.52
C ASP A 11 19.77 -2.26 -3.05
N GLY A 12 20.23 -3.41 -3.56
CA GLY A 12 19.34 -4.48 -4.00
C GLY A 12 18.41 -5.00 -2.89
N ALA A 13 18.93 -5.19 -1.67
CA ALA A 13 18.15 -5.63 -0.53
C ALA A 13 17.09 -4.60 -0.10
N LEU A 14 17.43 -3.31 -0.11
CA LEU A 14 16.50 -2.22 0.21
C LEU A 14 15.37 -2.14 -0.82
N LYS A 15 15.68 -2.26 -2.11
CA LYS A 15 14.67 -2.27 -3.19
C LYS A 15 13.65 -3.37 -3.00
N ILE A 16 14.11 -4.60 -2.75
CA ILE A 16 13.24 -5.74 -2.46
C ILE A 16 12.40 -5.47 -1.22
N ALA A 17 13.00 -4.96 -0.14
CA ALA A 17 12.28 -4.65 1.09
C ALA A 17 11.17 -3.61 0.87
N PHE A 18 11.40 -2.56 0.06
CA PHE A 18 10.39 -1.56 -0.27
C PHE A 18 9.24 -2.13 -1.11
N VAL A 19 9.53 -2.97 -2.12
CA VAL A 19 8.50 -3.63 -2.93
C VAL A 19 7.64 -4.54 -2.06
N VAL A 20 8.26 -5.34 -1.18
CA VAL A 20 7.55 -6.22 -0.24
C VAL A 20 6.70 -5.42 0.75
N ALA A 21 7.25 -4.34 1.33
CA ALA A 21 6.51 -3.47 2.23
C ALA A 21 5.29 -2.80 1.54
N ALA A 22 5.46 -2.34 0.30
CA ALA A 22 4.37 -1.77 -0.48
C ALA A 22 3.27 -2.81 -0.81
N PHE A 23 3.66 -4.05 -1.10
CA PHE A 23 2.70 -5.15 -1.28
C PHE A 23 1.87 -5.38 -0.01
N PHE A 24 2.51 -5.47 1.16
CA PHE A 24 1.79 -5.64 2.43
C PHE A 24 0.89 -4.44 2.75
N ASN A 25 1.34 -3.22 2.45
CA ASN A 25 0.52 -2.01 2.59
C ASN A 25 -0.74 -2.06 1.71
N LEU A 26 -0.59 -2.51 0.46
CA LEU A 26 -1.71 -2.69 -0.46
C LEU A 26 -2.73 -3.71 0.06
N VAL A 27 -2.25 -4.86 0.54
CA VAL A 27 -3.11 -5.90 1.15
C VAL A 27 -3.82 -5.36 2.39
N TYR A 28 -3.11 -4.64 3.26
CA TYR A 28 -3.69 -4.02 4.45
C TYR A 28 -4.82 -3.05 4.08
N ILE A 29 -4.56 -2.12 3.16
CA ILE A 29 -5.55 -1.12 2.72
C ILE A 29 -6.75 -1.79 2.05
N PHE A 30 -6.54 -2.87 1.29
CA PHE A 30 -7.62 -3.67 0.73
C PHE A 30 -8.52 -4.28 1.81
N ILE A 31 -7.93 -4.85 2.87
CA ILE A 31 -8.68 -5.41 3.99
C ILE A 31 -9.50 -4.32 4.68
N VAL A 32 -8.89 -3.16 4.97
CA VAL A 32 -9.57 -2.02 5.60
C VAL A 32 -10.72 -1.51 4.73
N SER A 33 -10.51 -1.35 3.42
CA SER A 33 -11.54 -0.92 2.47
C SER A 33 -12.72 -1.90 2.44
N ARG A 34 -12.45 -3.22 2.49
CA ARG A 34 -13.49 -4.24 2.62
C ARG A 34 -14.26 -4.13 3.93
N GLN A 35 -13.56 -3.90 5.05
CA GLN A 35 -14.22 -3.71 6.35
C GLN A 35 -15.12 -2.49 6.35
N ILE A 36 -14.66 -1.35 5.81
CA ILE A 36 -15.48 -0.14 5.66
C ILE A 36 -16.76 -0.47 4.90
N ASN A 37 -16.67 -1.17 3.77
CA ASN A 37 -17.83 -1.57 2.97
C ASN A 37 -18.80 -2.49 3.73
N LEU A 38 -18.30 -3.43 4.53
CA LEU A 38 -19.13 -4.30 5.35
C LEU A 38 -19.83 -3.52 6.48
N MET A 39 -19.12 -2.57 7.11
CA MET A 39 -19.63 -1.74 8.21
C MET A 39 -20.57 -0.62 7.76
N LYS A 40 -20.66 -0.33 6.45
CA LYS A 40 -21.62 0.66 5.93
C LYS A 40 -23.06 0.40 6.36
N LYS A 41 -23.43 -0.87 6.59
CA LYS A 41 -24.78 -1.29 6.98
C LYS A 41 -25.09 -1.01 8.46
N THR A 42 -24.09 -0.73 9.29
CA THR A 42 -24.23 -0.56 10.75
C THR A 42 -23.90 0.86 11.25
N LEU A 43 -23.31 1.71 10.40
CA LEU A 43 -22.95 3.11 10.73
C LEU A 43 -23.97 4.13 10.20
N ILE A 44 -24.15 5.21 10.96
CA ILE A 44 -25.04 6.35 10.67
C ILE A 44 -24.76 6.88 9.25
N THR A 45 -25.81 6.94 8.44
CA THR A 45 -25.82 6.96 6.97
C THR A 45 -25.04 8.09 6.30
N GLY A 46 -24.83 9.23 6.97
CA GLY A 46 -24.14 10.39 6.39
C GLY A 46 -22.62 10.24 6.28
N PHE A 47 -21.96 9.70 7.30
CA PHE A 47 -20.48 9.57 7.32
C PHE A 47 -19.99 8.32 6.57
N SER A 48 -20.85 7.32 6.43
CA SER A 48 -20.58 6.03 5.79
C SER A 48 -20.14 6.15 4.32
N SER A 49 -20.71 7.10 3.58
CA SER A 49 -20.35 7.35 2.18
C SER A 49 -18.95 7.98 2.04
N SER A 50 -18.67 9.02 2.83
CA SER A 50 -17.38 9.72 2.80
C SER A 50 -16.22 8.82 3.23
N VAL A 51 -16.38 8.04 4.30
CA VAL A 51 -15.33 7.12 4.77
C VAL A 51 -15.03 6.04 3.72
N SER A 52 -16.04 5.57 3.00
CA SER A 52 -15.81 4.63 1.90
C SER A 52 -15.12 5.22 0.69
N LEU A 53 -15.43 6.47 0.35
CA LEU A 53 -14.76 7.16 -0.74
C LEU A 53 -13.26 7.31 -0.40
N LEU A 54 -12.95 7.71 0.83
CA LEU A 54 -11.58 7.79 1.33
C LEU A 54 -10.87 6.43 1.29
N GLY A 55 -11.55 5.36 1.70
CA GLY A 55 -11.01 4.00 1.61
C GLY A 55 -10.68 3.57 0.17
N LEU A 56 -11.51 3.97 -0.80
CA LEU A 56 -11.30 3.66 -2.22
C LEU A 56 -10.15 4.50 -2.80
N ILE A 57 -10.09 5.80 -2.50
CA ILE A 57 -8.98 6.67 -2.91
C ILE A 57 -7.65 6.14 -2.34
N ASN A 58 -7.64 5.76 -1.06
CA ASN A 58 -6.43 5.22 -0.44
C ASN A 58 -5.99 3.90 -1.09
N LEU A 59 -6.94 3.05 -1.50
CA LEU A 59 -6.63 1.82 -2.24
C LEU A 59 -5.98 2.12 -3.61
N LEU A 60 -6.50 3.11 -4.34
CA LEU A 60 -5.92 3.54 -5.62
C LEU A 60 -4.51 4.12 -5.45
N LEU A 61 -4.30 4.93 -4.41
CA LEU A 61 -2.97 5.48 -4.09
C LEU A 61 -1.98 4.36 -3.71
N ALA A 62 -2.40 3.39 -2.90
CA ALA A 62 -1.57 2.26 -2.54
C ALA A 62 -1.19 1.40 -3.75
N LEU A 63 -2.13 1.18 -4.66
CA LEU A 63 -1.87 0.51 -5.94
C LEU A 63 -0.87 1.29 -6.79
N ALA A 64 -1.04 2.61 -6.91
CA ALA A 64 -0.12 3.46 -7.67
C ALA A 64 1.30 3.45 -7.07
N VAL A 65 1.43 3.49 -5.74
CA VAL A 65 2.72 3.37 -5.05
C VAL A 65 3.37 2.01 -5.32
N PHE A 66 2.60 0.92 -5.22
CA PHE A 66 3.13 -0.42 -5.48
C PHE A 66 3.60 -0.60 -6.93
N VAL A 67 2.80 -0.15 -7.90
CA VAL A 67 3.19 -0.14 -9.32
C VAL A 67 4.39 0.77 -9.55
N GLY A 68 4.44 1.93 -8.89
CA GLY A 68 5.57 2.84 -8.93
C GLY A 68 6.87 2.17 -8.46
N PHE A 69 6.83 1.45 -7.34
CA PHE A 69 8.00 0.71 -6.85
C PHE A 69 8.38 -0.46 -7.76
N LEU A 70 7.43 -1.12 -8.41
CA LEU A 70 7.74 -2.18 -9.38
C LEU A 70 8.41 -1.67 -10.65
N LEU A 71 8.06 -0.46 -11.11
CA LEU A 71 8.55 0.08 -12.39
C LEU A 71 9.80 0.94 -12.26
N PHE A 72 9.98 1.62 -11.13
CA PHE A 72 10.99 2.69 -10.99
C PHE A 72 12.03 2.47 -9.88
N LEU A 73 11.84 1.47 -9.01
CA LEU A 73 12.77 1.15 -7.92
C LEU A 73 13.60 -0.09 -8.29
#